data_AF-A0A348TW77-F1
#
_entry.id   AF-A0A348TW77-F1
#
_cell.length_a   1.000
_cell.length_b   1.000
_cell.length_c   1.000
_cell.angle_alpha   90.00
_cell.angle_beta   90.00
_cell.angle_gamma   90.00
#
_symmetry.space_group_name_H-M   'P 1'
#
loop_
_entity.id
_entity.type
_entity.pdbx_description
1 polymer ?
#
loop_
_entity_poly.entity_id
_entity_poly.type
_entity_poly.pdbx_seq_one_letter_code
_entity_poly.pdbx_strand_id
1 'polypeptide(L)'
;MALTILFFTVPFYGILGLNQWYTLDKKMRFDALKKGSLLFVGFILLFGLVAPFVMDLETARDSQFAQQGFSIDQLVGDRRSLATSSALASLGFGLLTATALYFFHNGKLKLVTSAAIIGGVALLDLGLFTTDQIEREDFLSQRQWEAQYAPTAANQAISQDNDPHFRVWNATVGLTNDSYTSYHHKSVGGYHGAKLQRYQDLIDNQLNQQNIACFSMLNAKYIITQGQNGQPQAQRNPDVCGNGWSVQSIQMVPNADAEMAALTDFNPKSTAIVDARYSEYLGGKSNFAPAKVRLTSYDPKHITYAIEGGDAFVVFSELFYEGSGNDWQAYLDGEPVEHIRVNYLLRGLTVPAGKHEVVFEYAPKSHYTGQKINYAGSGIILLLLFWMGYKQITEGKND
;
A
#
# COMPACT_ATOMS: atom_id res chain seq x y z
N MET A 1 6.39 8.66 0.03
CA MET A 1 6.37 10.07 0.52
C MET A 1 7.49 10.94 -0.03
N ALA A 2 8.75 10.47 -0.15
CA ALA A 2 9.85 11.30 -0.69
C ALA A 2 9.59 11.84 -2.12
N LEU A 3 9.00 11.02 -3.00
CA LEU A 3 8.61 11.42 -4.36
C LEU A 3 7.56 12.53 -4.38
N THR A 4 6.63 12.55 -3.42
CA THR A 4 5.57 13.57 -3.32
C THR A 4 6.13 14.95 -3.00
N ILE A 5 7.19 15.02 -2.18
CA ILE A 5 7.86 16.29 -1.85
C ILE A 5 8.58 16.85 -3.08
N LEU A 6 9.22 16.01 -3.89
CA LEU A 6 9.89 16.42 -5.12
C LEU A 6 8.90 17.03 -6.14
N PHE A 7 7.72 16.42 -6.31
CA PHE A 7 6.68 16.93 -7.22
C PHE A 7 6.13 18.30 -6.82
N PHE A 8 6.21 18.69 -5.55
CA PHE A 8 5.85 20.03 -5.12
C PHE A 8 7.04 21.00 -5.15
N THR A 9 8.18 20.58 -4.59
CA THR A 9 9.35 21.44 -4.40
C THR A 9 10.00 21.86 -5.72
N VAL A 10 10.12 20.96 -6.71
CA VAL A 10 10.76 21.29 -7.99
C VAL A 10 9.97 22.35 -8.77
N PRO A 11 8.64 22.20 -8.99
CA PRO A 11 7.84 23.27 -9.61
C PRO A 11 7.83 24.56 -8.77
N PHE A 12 7.75 24.45 -7.45
CA PHE A 12 7.76 25.62 -6.56
C PHE A 12 9.04 26.43 -6.70
N TYR A 13 10.22 25.79 -6.62
CA TYR A 13 11.50 26.46 -6.83
C TYR A 13 11.67 26.95 -8.28
N GLY A 14 11.11 26.24 -9.27
CA GLY A 14 11.07 26.70 -10.65
C GLY A 14 10.31 28.03 -10.79
N ILE A 15 9.12 28.14 -10.18
CA ILE A 15 8.30 29.36 -10.19
C ILE A 15 8.97 30.49 -9.40
N LEU A 16 9.51 30.21 -8.22
CA LEU A 16 10.25 31.20 -7.44
C LEU A 16 11.48 31.71 -8.19
N GLY A 17 12.25 30.80 -8.78
CA GLY A 17 13.42 31.13 -9.59
C GLY A 17 13.04 31.98 -10.81
N LEU A 18 11.93 31.66 -11.48
CA LEU A 18 11.40 32.44 -12.59
C LEU A 18 10.97 33.85 -12.15
N ASN A 19 10.26 33.97 -11.02
CA ASN A 19 9.84 35.25 -10.46
C ASN A 19 11.05 36.15 -10.13
N GLN A 20 12.07 35.59 -9.46
CA GLN A 20 13.30 36.30 -9.16
C GLN A 20 14.08 36.65 -10.44
N TRP A 21 14.12 35.76 -11.42
CA TRP A 21 14.82 35.99 -12.68
C TRP A 21 14.27 37.19 -13.47
N TYR A 22 12.95 37.43 -13.40
CA TYR A 22 12.32 38.60 -14.03
C TYR A 22 12.77 39.95 -13.46
N THR A 23 13.17 39.99 -12.18
CA THR A 23 13.60 41.22 -11.50
C THR A 23 15.10 41.51 -11.62
N LEU A 24 15.90 40.54 -12.11
CA LEU A 24 17.33 40.72 -12.32
C LEU A 24 17.65 41.77 -13.39
N ASP A 25 18.79 42.45 -13.23
CA ASP A 25 19.34 43.30 -14.28
C ASP A 25 19.70 42.47 -15.52
N LYS A 26 19.88 43.15 -16.66
CA LYS A 26 20.06 42.50 -17.96
C LYS A 26 21.26 41.55 -17.96
N LYS A 27 22.40 41.93 -17.35
CA LYS A 27 23.62 41.10 -17.35
C LYS A 27 23.42 39.85 -16.49
N MET A 28 22.97 40.02 -15.24
CA MET A 28 22.73 38.89 -14.33
C MET A 28 21.66 37.94 -14.88
N ARG A 29 20.61 38.48 -15.52
CA ARG A 29 19.55 37.70 -16.16
C ARG A 29 20.07 36.79 -17.28
N PHE A 30 20.95 37.32 -18.14
CA PHE A 30 21.55 36.54 -19.21
C PHE A 30 22.51 35.47 -18.68
N ASP A 31 23.34 35.82 -17.70
CA ASP A 31 24.26 34.86 -17.08
C ASP A 31 23.50 33.72 -16.40
N ALA A 32 22.39 34.02 -15.71
CA ALA A 32 21.51 33.03 -15.10
C ALA A 32 20.86 32.12 -16.16
N LEU A 33 20.32 32.70 -17.24
CA LEU A 33 19.73 31.93 -18.34
C LEU A 33 20.76 30.99 -18.98
N LYS A 34 21.97 31.50 -19.29
CA LYS A 34 23.06 30.70 -19.88
C LYS A 34 23.44 29.53 -18.96
N LYS A 35 23.67 29.79 -17.67
CA LYS A 35 24.04 28.74 -16.69
C LYS A 35 22.93 27.71 -16.52
N GLY A 36 21.67 28.17 -16.40
CA GLY A 36 20.50 27.30 -16.28
C GLY A 36 20.32 26.41 -17.51
N SER A 37 20.38 26.98 -18.71
CA SER A 37 20.30 26.23 -19.97
C SER A 37 21.45 25.24 -20.12
N LEU A 38 22.69 25.62 -19.78
CA LEU A 38 23.84 24.72 -19.88
C LEU A 38 23.74 23.55 -18.89
N LEU A 39 23.30 23.81 -17.66
CA LEU A 39 23.10 22.76 -16.66
C LEU A 39 21.96 21.81 -17.06
N PHE A 40 20.84 22.36 -17.54
CA PHE A 40 19.72 21.57 -18.04
C PHE A 40 20.11 20.69 -19.23
N VAL A 41 20.70 21.28 -20.28
CA VAL A 41 21.13 20.55 -21.47
C VAL A 41 22.21 19.53 -21.13
N GLY A 42 23.19 19.89 -20.28
CA GLY A 42 24.22 18.97 -19.83
C GLY A 42 23.65 17.76 -19.07
N PHE A 43 22.68 17.99 -18.18
CA PHE A 43 21.98 16.93 -17.47
C PHE A 43 21.23 15.99 -18.44
N ILE A 44 20.46 16.54 -19.38
CA ILE A 44 19.69 15.74 -20.34
C ILE A 44 20.60 14.99 -21.32
N LEU A 45 21.68 15.61 -21.79
CA LEU A 45 22.66 14.93 -22.65
C LEU A 45 23.31 13.75 -21.90
N LEU A 46 23.79 13.99 -20.68
CA LEU A 46 24.47 12.97 -19.89
C LEU A 46 23.53 11.80 -19.54
N PHE A 47 22.39 12.09 -18.93
CA PHE A 47 21.52 11.04 -18.38
C PHE A 47 20.48 10.52 -19.37
N GLY A 48 20.04 11.34 -20.32
CA GLY A 48 19.01 10.98 -21.28
C GLY A 48 19.54 10.45 -22.61
N LEU A 49 20.75 10.86 -23.04
CA LEU A 49 21.29 10.51 -24.36
C LEU A 49 22.61 9.75 -24.32
N VAL A 50 23.42 9.88 -23.27
CA VAL A 50 24.68 9.12 -23.12
C VAL A 50 24.46 7.88 -22.25
N ALA A 51 23.96 8.05 -21.03
CA ALA A 51 23.84 6.96 -20.05
C ALA A 51 23.06 5.73 -20.60
N PRO A 52 21.94 5.86 -21.35
CA PRO A 52 21.22 4.70 -21.88
C PRO A 52 22.00 3.84 -22.90
N PHE A 53 23.11 4.35 -23.44
CA PHE A 53 23.99 3.61 -24.34
C PHE A 53 25.23 3.05 -23.64
N VAL A 54 25.55 3.55 -22.44
CA VAL A 54 26.68 3.10 -21.63
C VAL A 54 26.25 2.07 -20.59
N MET A 55 24.99 2.11 -20.15
CA MET A 55 24.41 1.16 -19.20
C MET A 55 23.81 -0.05 -19.92
N ASP A 56 23.85 -1.21 -19.26
CA ASP A 56 23.32 -2.47 -19.80
C ASP A 56 21.78 -2.46 -19.91
N LEU A 57 21.10 -1.67 -19.06
CA LEU A 57 19.62 -1.59 -18.97
C LEU A 57 18.91 -2.93 -18.74
N GLU A 58 19.64 -3.97 -18.34
CA GLU A 58 19.10 -5.27 -17.94
C GLU A 58 18.67 -5.29 -16.47
N THR A 59 17.71 -6.14 -16.15
CA THR A 59 17.22 -6.35 -14.79
C THR A 59 17.12 -7.83 -14.46
N ALA A 60 17.13 -8.18 -13.16
CA ALA A 60 16.93 -9.56 -12.72
C ALA A 60 15.56 -10.16 -13.13
N ARG A 61 14.60 -9.33 -13.57
CA ARG A 61 13.30 -9.79 -14.09
C ARG A 61 13.34 -10.20 -15.55
N ASP A 62 14.41 -9.86 -16.28
CA ASP A 62 14.50 -10.11 -17.71
C ASP A 62 14.51 -11.61 -18.01
N SER A 63 15.10 -12.43 -17.13
CA SER A 63 15.02 -13.89 -17.24
C SER A 63 13.59 -14.42 -17.24
N GLN A 64 12.65 -13.78 -16.55
CA GLN A 64 11.24 -14.18 -16.54
C GLN A 64 10.56 -13.84 -17.87
N PHE A 65 10.91 -12.70 -18.49
CA PHE A 65 10.40 -12.34 -19.81
C PHE A 65 10.98 -13.25 -20.90
N ALA A 66 12.26 -13.63 -20.82
CA ALA A 66 12.84 -14.61 -21.72
C ALA A 66 12.10 -15.96 -21.66
N GLN A 67 11.71 -16.42 -20.46
CA GLN A 67 10.93 -17.65 -20.28
C GLN A 67 9.53 -17.56 -20.91
N GLN A 68 8.97 -16.34 -21.01
CA GLN A 68 7.70 -16.08 -21.69
C GLN A 68 7.87 -15.90 -23.22
N GLY A 69 9.09 -16.04 -23.75
CA GLY A 69 9.39 -15.95 -25.17
C GLY A 69 9.72 -14.54 -25.68
N PHE A 70 9.88 -13.55 -24.79
CA PHE A 70 10.31 -12.21 -25.19
C PHE A 70 11.80 -12.16 -25.50
N SER A 71 12.18 -11.38 -26.52
CA SER A 71 13.58 -11.09 -26.82
C SER A 71 14.13 -10.04 -25.86
N ILE A 72 15.22 -10.38 -25.16
CA ILE A 72 15.87 -9.46 -24.20
C ILE A 72 16.48 -8.25 -24.93
N ASP A 73 17.06 -8.46 -26.10
CA ASP A 73 17.62 -7.38 -26.91
C ASP A 73 16.55 -6.35 -27.31
N GLN A 74 15.34 -6.82 -27.60
CA GLN A 74 14.20 -5.94 -27.90
C GLN A 74 13.78 -5.15 -26.65
N LEU A 75 13.67 -5.81 -25.49
CA LEU A 75 13.33 -5.13 -24.23
C LEU A 75 14.35 -4.06 -23.85
N VAL A 76 15.64 -4.35 -23.98
CA VAL A 76 16.72 -3.38 -23.75
C VAL A 76 16.65 -2.24 -24.77
N GLY A 77 16.38 -2.56 -26.05
CA GLY A 77 16.14 -1.59 -27.11
C GLY A 77 14.98 -0.64 -26.79
N ASP A 78 13.86 -1.15 -26.31
CA ASP A 78 12.67 -0.38 -25.96
C ASP A 78 12.94 0.53 -24.76
N ARG A 79 13.60 0.02 -23.71
CA ARG A 79 14.01 0.84 -22.55
C ARG A 79 14.90 2.00 -22.96
N ARG A 80 15.86 1.75 -23.85
CA ARG A 80 16.74 2.78 -24.40
C ARG A 80 15.95 3.79 -25.23
N SER A 81 15.05 3.31 -26.08
CA SER A 81 14.17 4.15 -26.89
C SER A 81 13.32 5.08 -26.02
N LEU A 82 12.69 4.56 -24.97
CA LEU A 82 11.89 5.34 -24.02
C LEU A 82 12.70 6.43 -23.31
N ALA A 83 13.92 6.11 -22.86
CA ALA A 83 14.79 7.08 -22.21
C ALA A 83 15.22 8.20 -23.17
N THR A 84 15.63 7.83 -24.39
CA THR A 84 16.12 8.79 -25.39
C THR A 84 15.00 9.64 -25.98
N SER A 85 13.82 9.10 -26.23
CA SER A 85 12.65 9.86 -26.71
C SER A 85 12.20 10.89 -25.67
N SER A 86 12.13 10.50 -24.39
CA SER A 86 11.81 11.39 -23.28
C SER A 86 12.85 12.51 -23.12
N ALA A 87 14.14 12.18 -23.32
CA ALA A 87 15.22 13.16 -23.28
C ALA A 87 15.11 14.19 -24.42
N LEU A 88 14.80 13.74 -25.64
CA LEU A 88 14.61 14.63 -26.78
C LEU A 88 13.39 15.54 -26.60
N ALA A 89 12.27 15.02 -26.11
CA ALA A 89 11.09 15.82 -25.77
C ALA A 89 11.42 16.90 -24.72
N SER A 90 12.14 16.50 -23.65
CA SER A 90 12.60 17.43 -22.60
C SER A 90 13.49 18.55 -23.15
N LEU A 91 14.42 18.24 -24.07
CA LEU A 91 15.23 19.25 -24.76
C LEU A 91 14.36 20.21 -25.57
N GLY A 92 13.32 19.70 -26.25
CA GLY A 92 12.34 20.50 -26.97
C GLY A 92 11.62 21.50 -26.06
N PHE A 93 11.05 21.04 -24.94
CA PHE A 93 10.40 21.91 -23.98
C PHE A 93 11.36 22.92 -23.33
N GLY A 94 12.56 22.47 -22.96
CA GLY A 94 13.61 23.36 -22.45
C GLY A 94 14.01 24.45 -23.44
N LEU A 95 14.09 24.13 -24.74
CA LEU A 95 14.37 25.09 -25.80
C LEU A 95 13.23 26.11 -25.95
N LEU A 96 11.97 25.68 -25.91
CA LEU A 96 10.80 26.58 -25.95
C LEU A 96 10.81 27.56 -24.77
N THR A 97 11.05 27.05 -23.55
CA THR A 97 11.15 27.88 -22.34
C THR A 97 12.33 28.85 -22.42
N ALA A 98 13.53 28.39 -22.80
CA ALA A 98 14.70 29.26 -22.95
C ALA A 98 14.49 30.34 -24.01
N THR A 99 13.80 30.02 -25.11
CA THR A 99 13.47 30.97 -26.17
C THR A 99 12.50 32.05 -25.68
N ALA A 100 11.45 31.68 -24.95
CA ALA A 100 10.52 32.64 -24.34
C ALA A 100 11.24 33.60 -23.38
N LEU A 101 12.10 33.05 -22.51
CA LEU A 101 12.93 33.85 -21.60
C LEU A 101 13.89 34.77 -22.37
N TYR A 102 14.54 34.28 -23.42
CA TYR A 102 15.46 35.08 -24.23
C TYR A 102 14.77 36.25 -24.94
N PHE A 103 13.55 36.06 -25.45
CA PHE A 103 12.79 37.16 -26.05
C PHE A 103 12.31 38.19 -25.03
N PHE A 104 11.94 37.77 -23.82
CA PHE A 104 11.70 38.70 -22.71
C PHE A 104 12.97 39.48 -22.35
N HIS A 105 14.12 38.81 -22.24
CA HIS A 105 15.41 39.44 -21.94
C HIS A 105 15.77 40.55 -22.94
N ASN A 106 15.43 40.35 -24.22
CA ASN A 106 15.64 41.33 -25.29
C ASN A 106 14.55 42.43 -25.38
N GLY A 107 13.57 42.43 -24.48
CA GLY A 107 12.47 43.38 -24.48
C GLY A 107 11.43 43.16 -25.58
N LYS A 108 11.46 42.00 -26.27
CA LYS A 108 10.49 41.64 -27.31
C LYS A 108 9.18 41.09 -26.74
N LEU A 109 9.20 40.60 -25.50
CA LEU A 109 8.02 40.11 -24.78
C LEU A 109 7.80 40.89 -23.47
N LYS A 110 6.53 41.13 -23.13
CA LYS A 110 6.12 41.62 -21.81
C LYS A 110 6.13 40.47 -20.80
N LEU A 111 6.20 40.79 -19.50
CA LEU A 111 6.24 39.80 -18.41
C LEU A 111 5.05 38.84 -18.48
N VAL A 112 3.84 39.37 -18.57
CA VAL A 112 2.61 38.54 -18.60
C VAL A 112 2.60 37.60 -19.79
N THR A 113 3.01 38.07 -20.98
CA THR A 113 3.08 37.25 -22.19
C THR A 113 4.13 36.15 -22.08
N SER A 114 5.32 36.49 -21.56
CA SER A 114 6.40 35.54 -21.31
C SER A 114 5.97 34.45 -20.31
N ALA A 115 5.38 34.85 -19.20
CA ALA A 115 4.88 33.92 -18.18
C ALA A 115 3.75 33.03 -18.73
N ALA A 116 2.83 33.58 -19.53
CA ALA A 116 1.76 32.82 -20.16
C ALA A 116 2.28 31.79 -21.16
N ILE A 117 3.32 32.13 -21.96
CA ILE A 117 3.96 31.18 -22.87
C ILE A 117 4.60 30.04 -22.08
N ILE A 118 5.37 30.34 -21.03
CA ILE A 118 6.02 29.32 -20.21
C ILE A 118 4.97 28.43 -19.52
N GLY A 119 3.89 29.02 -19.00
CA GLY A 119 2.77 28.27 -18.44
C GLY A 119 2.09 27.37 -19.47
N GLY A 120 1.89 27.85 -20.70
CA GLY A 120 1.35 27.07 -21.81
C GLY A 120 2.26 25.90 -22.21
N VAL A 121 3.59 26.12 -22.23
CA VAL A 121 4.59 25.06 -22.47
C VAL A 121 4.49 23.98 -21.38
N ALA A 122 4.38 24.36 -20.11
CA ALA A 122 4.23 23.42 -19.00
C ALA A 122 2.90 22.65 -19.06
N LEU A 123 1.80 23.31 -19.43
CA LEU A 123 0.51 22.63 -19.63
C LEU A 123 0.52 21.68 -20.81
N LEU A 124 1.22 22.03 -21.90
CA LEU A 124 1.38 21.16 -23.06
C LEU A 124 2.18 19.91 -22.71
N ASP A 125 3.30 20.06 -21.99
CA ASP A 125 4.11 18.95 -21.48
C ASP A 125 3.28 18.00 -20.61
N LEU A 126 2.60 18.55 -19.59
CA LEU A 126 1.71 17.76 -18.72
C LEU A 126 0.58 17.07 -19.49
N GLY A 127 -0.02 17.77 -20.47
CA GLY A 127 -1.09 17.23 -21.29
C GLY A 127 -0.63 16.05 -22.14
N LEU A 128 0.50 16.19 -22.83
CA LEU A 128 1.07 15.13 -23.66
C LEU A 128 1.51 13.92 -22.83
N PHE A 129 2.18 14.16 -21.71
CA PHE A 129 2.55 13.08 -20.78
C PHE A 129 1.31 12.34 -20.25
N THR A 130 0.26 13.06 -19.85
CA THR A 130 -0.96 12.43 -19.31
C THR A 130 -1.65 11.55 -20.36
N THR A 131 -1.71 12.00 -21.61
CA THR A 131 -2.36 11.23 -22.69
C THR A 131 -1.58 9.99 -23.11
N ASP A 132 -0.26 9.98 -22.90
CA ASP A 132 0.60 8.82 -23.13
C ASP A 132 0.44 7.74 -22.04
N GLN A 133 0.06 8.15 -20.82
CA GLN A 133 -0.10 7.23 -19.68
C GLN A 133 -1.53 6.71 -19.51
N ILE A 134 -2.54 7.41 -20.04
CA ILE A 134 -3.95 7.03 -19.99
C ILE A 134 -4.54 7.23 -21.38
N GLU A 135 -4.51 6.17 -22.18
CA GLU A 135 -5.00 6.22 -23.54
C GLU A 135 -6.53 6.23 -23.55
N ARG A 136 -7.13 6.90 -24.54
CA ARG A 136 -8.61 6.95 -24.66
C ARG A 136 -9.21 5.57 -24.95
N GLU A 137 -8.42 4.65 -25.49
CA GLU A 137 -8.82 3.29 -25.78
C GLU A 137 -8.84 2.37 -24.55
N ASP A 138 -8.13 2.74 -23.47
CA ASP A 138 -8.18 2.00 -22.19
C ASP A 138 -9.51 2.20 -21.43
N PHE A 139 -10.30 3.21 -21.81
CA PHE A 139 -11.58 3.48 -21.15
C PHE A 139 -12.64 2.45 -21.54
N LEU A 140 -13.02 1.63 -20.56
CA LEU A 140 -14.10 0.66 -20.71
C LEU A 140 -15.46 1.34 -20.60
N SER A 141 -16.41 0.94 -21.45
CA SER A 141 -17.82 1.29 -21.23
C SER A 141 -18.34 0.67 -19.94
N GLN A 142 -19.33 1.30 -19.29
CA GLN A 142 -19.94 0.77 -18.06
C GLN A 142 -20.38 -0.70 -18.22
N ARG A 143 -20.94 -1.06 -19.37
CA ARG A 143 -21.34 -2.44 -19.67
C ARG A 143 -20.16 -3.42 -19.68
N GLN A 144 -19.01 -3.03 -20.25
CA GLN A 144 -17.81 -3.88 -20.27
C GLN A 144 -17.23 -4.03 -18.87
N TRP A 145 -17.18 -2.95 -18.10
CA TRP A 145 -16.74 -2.96 -16.71
C TRP A 145 -17.63 -3.87 -15.83
N GLU A 146 -18.94 -3.70 -15.91
CA GLU A 146 -19.92 -4.53 -15.19
C GLU A 146 -19.83 -6.00 -15.60
N ALA A 147 -19.59 -6.29 -16.88
CA ALA A 147 -19.38 -7.66 -17.34
C ALA A 147 -18.10 -8.29 -16.77
N GLN A 148 -17.02 -7.51 -16.63
CA GLN A 148 -15.75 -7.99 -16.07
C GLN A 148 -15.86 -8.36 -14.58
N TYR A 149 -16.68 -7.62 -13.82
CA TYR A 149 -16.93 -7.84 -12.39
C TYR A 149 -18.29 -8.50 -12.11
N ALA A 150 -18.90 -9.11 -13.11
CA ALA A 150 -20.15 -9.84 -12.92
C ALA A 150 -19.88 -11.05 -11.99
N PRO A 151 -20.74 -11.33 -11.01
CA PRO A 151 -20.52 -12.43 -10.07
C PRO A 151 -20.59 -13.79 -10.78
N THR A 152 -19.54 -14.60 -10.65
CA THR A 152 -19.55 -16.00 -11.08
C THR A 152 -20.52 -16.86 -10.27
N ALA A 153 -20.80 -18.08 -10.73
CA ALA A 153 -21.55 -19.07 -9.95
C ALA A 153 -20.88 -19.38 -8.60
N ALA A 154 -19.54 -19.37 -8.55
CA ALA A 154 -18.78 -19.51 -7.29
C ALA A 154 -19.09 -18.35 -6.33
N ASN A 155 -19.07 -17.11 -6.81
CA ASN A 155 -19.38 -15.94 -5.98
C ASN A 155 -20.83 -15.98 -5.48
N GLN A 156 -21.77 -16.35 -6.34
CA GLN A 156 -23.17 -16.48 -5.97
C GLN A 156 -23.37 -17.55 -4.87
N ALA A 157 -22.66 -18.68 -4.95
CA ALA A 157 -22.70 -19.71 -3.92
C ALA A 157 -22.11 -19.23 -2.58
N ILE A 158 -20.98 -18.49 -2.63
CA ILE A 158 -20.33 -17.96 -1.42
C ILE A 158 -21.21 -16.88 -0.75
N SER A 159 -21.87 -16.03 -1.54
CA SER A 159 -22.74 -14.96 -1.03
C SER A 159 -24.00 -15.46 -0.30
N GLN A 160 -24.29 -16.76 -0.33
CA GLN A 160 -25.37 -17.37 0.47
C GLN A 160 -24.95 -17.64 1.93
N ASP A 161 -23.66 -17.57 2.25
CA ASP A 161 -23.16 -17.74 3.61
C ASP A 161 -23.35 -16.45 4.42
N ASN A 162 -24.11 -16.56 5.52
CA ASN A 162 -24.46 -15.43 6.39
C ASN A 162 -23.41 -15.17 7.50
N ASP A 163 -22.28 -15.87 7.49
CA ASP A 163 -21.19 -15.63 8.44
C ASP A 163 -20.64 -14.19 8.26
N PRO A 164 -20.61 -13.37 9.33
CA PRO A 164 -20.23 -11.96 9.23
C PRO A 164 -18.77 -11.76 8.82
N HIS A 165 -17.90 -12.75 9.06
CA HIS A 165 -16.49 -12.64 8.73
C HIS A 165 -15.88 -13.98 8.36
N PHE A 166 -15.49 -14.09 7.09
CA PHE A 166 -14.64 -15.16 6.58
C PHE A 166 -13.83 -14.64 5.39
N ARG A 167 -12.74 -15.34 5.07
CA ARG A 167 -11.89 -15.01 3.92
C ARG A 167 -12.08 -16.04 2.80
N VAL A 168 -11.79 -15.61 1.58
CA VAL A 168 -11.85 -16.43 0.36
C VAL A 168 -10.47 -16.45 -0.28
N TRP A 169 -10.00 -17.64 -0.64
CA TRP A 169 -8.80 -17.80 -1.45
C TRP A 169 -9.19 -18.18 -2.88
N ASN A 170 -8.80 -17.36 -3.85
CA ASN A 170 -8.93 -17.71 -5.25
C ASN A 170 -7.65 -18.36 -5.77
N ALA A 171 -7.71 -19.67 -6.01
CA ALA A 171 -6.59 -20.46 -6.51
C ALA A 171 -6.47 -20.44 -8.04
N THR A 172 -7.39 -19.77 -8.76
CA THR A 172 -7.34 -19.66 -10.23
C THR A 172 -6.45 -18.52 -10.72
N VAL A 173 -5.93 -17.68 -9.83
CA VAL A 173 -5.09 -16.51 -10.11
C VAL A 173 -3.98 -16.39 -9.07
N GLY A 174 -2.99 -15.51 -9.31
CA GLY A 174 -1.95 -15.23 -8.33
C GLY A 174 -2.51 -14.64 -7.04
N LEU A 175 -2.05 -15.13 -5.88
CA LEU A 175 -2.61 -14.83 -4.56
C LEU A 175 -2.76 -13.33 -4.27
N THR A 176 -1.79 -12.50 -4.68
CA THR A 176 -1.74 -11.07 -4.36
C THR A 176 -2.06 -10.15 -5.54
N ASN A 177 -2.49 -10.73 -6.66
CA ASN A 177 -2.72 -10.02 -7.93
C ASN A 177 -4.19 -10.19 -8.36
N ASP A 178 -5.11 -10.06 -7.41
CA ASP A 178 -6.54 -10.31 -7.63
C ASP A 178 -7.43 -9.22 -7.00
N SER A 179 -7.92 -8.32 -7.85
CA SER A 179 -8.96 -7.34 -7.48
C SER A 179 -10.37 -7.91 -7.57
N TYR A 180 -10.61 -8.95 -8.40
CA TYR A 180 -11.93 -9.52 -8.64
C TYR A 180 -12.48 -10.20 -7.40
N THR A 181 -11.70 -11.07 -6.75
CA THR A 181 -12.14 -11.71 -5.50
C THR A 181 -12.37 -10.67 -4.41
N SER A 182 -11.48 -9.67 -4.32
CA SER A 182 -11.57 -8.59 -3.34
C SER A 182 -12.82 -7.71 -3.52
N TYR A 183 -13.32 -7.60 -4.76
CA TYR A 183 -14.55 -6.87 -5.08
C TYR A 183 -15.80 -7.57 -4.55
N HIS A 184 -15.84 -8.91 -4.58
CA HIS A 184 -16.99 -9.69 -4.13
C HIS A 184 -16.89 -10.17 -2.68
N HIS A 185 -15.68 -10.45 -2.20
CA HIS A 185 -15.42 -11.15 -0.95
C HIS A 185 -14.14 -10.63 -0.27
N LYS A 186 -13.95 -10.97 1.01
CA LYS A 186 -12.71 -10.68 1.75
C LYS A 186 -11.62 -11.64 1.26
N SER A 187 -10.75 -11.21 0.34
CA SER A 187 -9.66 -12.04 -0.19
C SER A 187 -8.58 -12.29 0.88
N VAL A 188 -8.04 -13.52 0.92
CA VAL A 188 -6.87 -13.83 1.77
C VAL A 188 -5.65 -13.03 1.32
N GLY A 189 -5.34 -13.00 0.03
CA GLY A 189 -4.12 -12.35 -0.44
C GLY A 189 -4.26 -10.84 -0.60
N GLY A 190 -5.37 -10.39 -1.19
CA GLY A 190 -5.65 -8.98 -1.48
C GLY A 190 -4.51 -8.23 -2.20
N TYR A 191 -4.63 -6.91 -2.30
CA TYR A 191 -3.51 -6.03 -2.68
C TYR A 191 -3.40 -4.86 -1.69
N HIS A 192 -2.18 -4.58 -1.24
CA HIS A 192 -1.89 -3.41 -0.41
C HIS A 192 -0.49 -2.88 -0.74
N GLY A 193 -0.38 -1.59 -1.05
CA GLY A 193 0.88 -0.95 -1.46
C GLY A 193 1.94 -0.87 -0.36
N ALA A 194 1.54 -1.07 0.90
CA ALA A 194 2.43 -1.14 2.06
C ALA A 194 2.12 -2.39 2.90
N LYS A 195 2.29 -3.58 2.32
CA LYS A 195 2.01 -4.86 2.98
C LYS A 195 2.96 -5.07 4.17
N LEU A 196 2.46 -5.65 5.26
CA LEU A 196 3.29 -6.01 6.42
C LEU A 196 4.31 -7.07 6.02
N GLN A 197 5.59 -6.87 6.39
CA GLN A 197 6.67 -7.83 6.10
C GLN A 197 6.32 -9.24 6.57
N ARG A 198 5.77 -9.40 7.78
CA ARG A 198 5.36 -10.73 8.29
C ARG A 198 4.30 -11.42 7.45
N TYR A 199 3.37 -10.65 6.88
CA TYR A 199 2.37 -11.21 5.98
C TYR A 199 3.01 -11.61 4.64
N GLN A 200 3.97 -10.83 4.15
CA GLN A 200 4.76 -11.18 2.97
C GLN A 200 5.59 -12.45 3.20
N ASP A 201 6.23 -12.60 4.36
CA ASP A 201 6.97 -13.81 4.72
C ASP A 201 6.05 -15.04 4.73
N LEU A 202 4.83 -14.92 5.29
CA LEU A 202 3.85 -16.01 5.28
C LEU A 202 3.40 -16.35 3.86
N ILE A 203 3.21 -15.33 3.00
CA ILE A 203 2.89 -15.55 1.58
C ILE A 203 3.99 -16.35 0.90
N ASP A 204 5.24 -15.91 1.03
CA ASP A 204 6.36 -16.48 0.29
C ASP A 204 6.73 -17.87 0.77
N ASN A 205 6.68 -18.10 2.08
CA ASN A 205 7.12 -19.36 2.68
C ASN A 205 6.00 -20.39 2.87
N GLN A 206 4.72 -19.99 2.88
CA GLN A 206 3.60 -20.90 3.17
C GLN A 206 2.47 -20.82 2.15
N LEU A 207 1.87 -19.64 1.92
CA LEU A 207 0.66 -19.55 1.10
C LEU A 207 0.91 -19.82 -0.38
N ASN A 208 2.05 -19.38 -0.94
CA ASN A 208 2.44 -19.69 -2.31
C ASN A 208 2.74 -21.19 -2.51
N GLN A 209 3.09 -21.91 -1.43
CA GLN A 209 3.24 -23.36 -1.43
C GLN A 209 1.90 -24.10 -1.24
N GLN A 210 0.79 -23.36 -1.22
CA GLN A 210 -0.56 -23.90 -1.03
C GLN A 210 -0.75 -24.62 0.32
N ASN A 211 -0.04 -24.18 1.37
CA ASN A 211 -0.20 -24.75 2.71
C ASN A 211 -1.61 -24.48 3.27
N ILE A 212 -2.47 -25.50 3.21
CA ILE A 212 -3.87 -25.44 3.65
C ILE A 212 -4.01 -25.10 5.15
N ALA A 213 -3.09 -25.55 6.01
CA ALA A 213 -3.12 -25.21 7.43
C ALA A 213 -3.02 -23.69 7.65
N CYS A 214 -2.15 -23.02 6.86
CA CYS A 214 -2.01 -21.57 6.89
C CYS A 214 -3.26 -20.85 6.37
N PHE A 215 -3.90 -21.35 5.30
CA PHE A 215 -5.19 -20.82 4.84
C PHE A 215 -6.30 -21.01 5.90
N SER A 216 -6.34 -22.16 6.56
CA SER A 216 -7.32 -22.50 7.59
C SER A 216 -7.22 -21.59 8.82
N MET A 217 -6.01 -21.28 9.30
CA MET A 217 -5.81 -20.36 10.44
C MET A 217 -6.14 -18.90 10.08
N LEU A 218 -6.05 -18.53 8.80
CA LEU A 218 -6.49 -17.24 8.26
C LEU A 218 -8.01 -17.19 8.00
N ASN A 219 -8.78 -18.16 8.51
CA ASN A 219 -10.22 -18.26 8.31
C ASN A 219 -10.62 -18.21 6.82
N ALA A 220 -9.80 -18.82 5.95
CA ALA A 220 -10.13 -19.02 4.55
C ALA A 220 -11.19 -20.13 4.45
N LYS A 221 -12.46 -19.74 4.48
CA LYS A 221 -13.60 -20.65 4.54
C LYS A 221 -13.95 -21.24 3.17
N TYR A 222 -13.67 -20.48 2.10
CA TYR A 222 -13.91 -20.89 0.73
C TYR A 222 -12.65 -20.79 -0.12
N ILE A 223 -12.48 -21.77 -0.99
CA ILE A 223 -11.42 -21.85 -1.99
C ILE A 223 -12.09 -21.88 -3.37
N ILE A 224 -11.79 -20.91 -4.22
CA ILE A 224 -12.25 -20.89 -5.61
C ILE A 224 -11.20 -21.63 -6.44
N THR A 225 -11.64 -22.66 -7.14
CA THR A 225 -10.80 -23.52 -7.99
C THR A 225 -11.39 -23.61 -9.39
N GLN A 226 -10.61 -24.05 -10.36
CA GLN A 226 -11.12 -24.30 -11.70
C GLN A 226 -11.95 -25.59 -11.69
N GLY A 227 -13.25 -25.48 -11.99
CA GLY A 227 -14.16 -26.62 -12.07
C GLY A 227 -13.92 -27.48 -13.32
N GLN A 228 -14.51 -28.67 -13.34
CA GLN A 228 -14.39 -29.62 -14.47
C GLN A 228 -14.85 -29.02 -15.80
N ASN A 229 -15.76 -28.06 -15.74
CA ASN A 229 -16.38 -27.39 -16.89
C ASN A 229 -15.53 -26.19 -17.38
N GLY A 230 -14.34 -25.99 -16.82
CA GLY A 230 -13.48 -24.84 -17.05
C GLY A 230 -13.91 -23.55 -16.33
N GLN A 231 -15.09 -23.54 -15.70
CA GLN A 231 -15.63 -22.40 -14.95
C GLN A 231 -15.20 -22.44 -13.48
N PRO A 232 -14.99 -21.28 -12.82
CA PRO A 232 -14.65 -21.23 -11.40
C PRO A 232 -15.74 -21.84 -10.52
N GLN A 233 -15.33 -22.65 -9.54
CA GLN A 233 -16.21 -23.29 -8.57
C GLN A 233 -15.71 -23.05 -7.15
N ALA A 234 -16.62 -22.68 -6.25
CA ALA A 234 -16.35 -22.54 -4.82
C ALA A 234 -16.36 -23.91 -4.14
N GLN A 235 -15.33 -24.19 -3.36
CA GLN A 235 -15.23 -25.33 -2.47
C GLN A 235 -15.08 -24.84 -1.03
N ARG A 236 -15.76 -25.48 -0.09
CA ARG A 236 -15.62 -25.14 1.33
C ARG A 236 -14.36 -25.79 1.88
N ASN A 237 -13.54 -25.03 2.59
CA ASN A 237 -12.40 -25.56 3.32
C ASN A 237 -12.92 -26.35 4.55
N PRO A 238 -12.74 -27.68 4.60
CA PRO A 238 -13.20 -28.49 5.73
C PRO A 238 -12.38 -28.19 7.01
N ASP A 239 -11.16 -27.71 6.85
CA ASP A 239 -10.19 -27.50 7.91
C ASP A 239 -10.16 -26.07 8.45
N VAL A 240 -11.08 -25.21 8.02
CA VAL A 240 -11.18 -23.83 8.51
C VAL A 240 -11.25 -23.78 10.04
N CYS A 241 -10.43 -22.91 10.65
CA CYS A 241 -10.38 -22.73 12.09
C CYS A 241 -11.49 -21.82 12.63
N GLY A 242 -12.02 -20.93 11.79
CA GLY A 242 -13.00 -19.91 12.16
C GLY A 242 -12.36 -18.59 12.58
N ASN A 243 -13.19 -17.65 13.05
CA ASN A 243 -12.76 -16.31 13.47
C ASN A 243 -11.90 -16.31 14.75
N GLY A 244 -12.06 -17.34 15.57
CA GLY A 244 -11.23 -17.63 16.72
C GLY A 244 -11.52 -19.04 17.23
N TRP A 245 -10.53 -19.69 17.85
CA TRP A 245 -10.63 -21.06 18.33
C TRP A 245 -9.70 -21.31 19.52
N SER A 246 -10.10 -22.21 20.42
CA SER A 246 -9.20 -22.67 21.49
C SER A 246 -8.25 -23.74 20.96
N VAL A 247 -6.99 -23.71 21.37
CA VAL A 247 -6.01 -24.78 21.12
C VAL A 247 -5.80 -25.63 22.38
N GLN A 248 -5.36 -26.87 22.19
CA GLN A 248 -5.09 -27.81 23.28
C GLN A 248 -3.66 -27.67 23.79
N SER A 249 -2.71 -27.38 22.89
CA SER A 249 -1.29 -27.33 23.23
C SER A 249 -0.59 -26.12 22.63
N ILE A 250 0.48 -25.70 23.31
CA ILE A 250 1.41 -24.67 22.84
C ILE A 250 2.74 -25.32 22.48
N GLN A 251 3.17 -25.13 21.24
CA GLN A 251 4.50 -25.44 20.78
C GLN A 251 5.38 -24.19 20.89
N MET A 252 6.26 -24.17 21.88
CA MET A 252 7.21 -23.07 22.04
C MET A 252 8.40 -23.24 21.11
N VAL A 253 8.80 -22.17 20.44
CA VAL A 253 9.92 -22.16 19.48
C VAL A 253 10.87 -20.99 19.77
N PRO A 254 12.18 -21.11 19.47
CA PRO A 254 13.17 -20.13 19.94
C PRO A 254 13.11 -18.77 19.26
N ASN A 255 12.59 -18.67 18.03
CA ASN A 255 12.60 -17.45 17.23
C ASN A 255 11.61 -17.51 16.05
N ALA A 256 11.52 -16.40 15.31
CA ALA A 256 10.61 -16.24 14.18
C ALA A 256 10.88 -17.22 13.01
N ASP A 257 12.13 -17.59 12.75
CA ASP A 257 12.45 -18.57 11.70
C ASP A 257 11.93 -19.96 12.07
N ALA A 258 12.09 -20.34 13.33
CA ALA A 258 11.54 -21.57 13.87
C ALA A 258 10.00 -21.54 13.94
N GLU A 259 9.38 -20.39 14.22
CA GLU A 259 7.93 -20.22 14.07
C GLU A 259 7.50 -20.51 12.63
N MET A 260 8.14 -19.88 11.64
CA MET A 260 7.79 -20.04 10.23
C MET A 260 7.99 -21.49 9.76
N ALA A 261 9.08 -22.15 10.15
CA ALA A 261 9.34 -23.54 9.81
C ALA A 261 8.30 -24.49 10.45
N ALA A 262 7.88 -24.23 11.69
CA ALA A 262 6.88 -25.04 12.36
C ALA A 262 5.48 -24.93 11.70
N LEU A 263 5.19 -23.84 10.97
CA LEU A 263 3.93 -23.71 10.21
C LEU A 263 3.81 -24.70 9.04
N THR A 264 4.90 -25.32 8.59
CA THR A 264 4.89 -26.26 7.47
C THR A 264 4.16 -27.57 7.81
N ASP A 265 4.28 -28.05 9.05
CA ASP A 265 3.64 -29.29 9.50
C ASP A 265 3.09 -29.10 10.92
N PHE A 266 1.88 -28.55 11.00
CA PHE A 266 1.16 -28.39 12.26
C PHE A 266 -0.36 -28.45 12.05
N ASN A 267 -1.09 -28.81 13.11
CA ASN A 267 -2.54 -28.73 13.11
C ASN A 267 -3.02 -27.46 13.84
N PRO A 268 -3.45 -26.42 13.11
CA PRO A 268 -3.79 -25.13 13.69
C PRO A 268 -4.97 -25.21 14.66
N LYS A 269 -5.90 -26.18 14.49
CA LYS A 269 -7.06 -26.34 15.38
C LYS A 269 -6.69 -26.84 16.78
N SER A 270 -5.50 -27.41 16.95
CA SER A 270 -5.08 -28.08 18.19
C SER A 270 -3.83 -27.48 18.82
N THR A 271 -2.98 -26.85 18.02
CA THR A 271 -1.66 -26.37 18.45
C THR A 271 -1.46 -24.92 18.02
N ALA A 272 -1.04 -24.07 18.95
CA ALA A 272 -0.50 -22.75 18.61
C ALA A 272 1.03 -22.76 18.75
N ILE A 273 1.71 -22.21 17.76
CA ILE A 273 3.15 -22.01 17.76
C ILE A 273 3.44 -20.65 18.35
N VAL A 274 4.31 -20.60 19.36
CA VAL A 274 4.57 -19.39 20.15
C VAL A 274 6.07 -19.17 20.30
N ASP A 275 6.53 -17.95 20.04
CA ASP A 275 7.92 -17.55 20.24
C ASP A 275 8.29 -17.57 21.73
N ALA A 276 9.50 -18.04 22.05
CA ALA A 276 10.03 -18.15 23.40
C ALA A 276 10.04 -16.82 24.17
N ARG A 277 10.02 -15.67 23.47
CA ARG A 277 9.86 -14.34 24.09
C ARG A 277 8.57 -14.21 24.92
N TYR A 278 7.54 -15.01 24.63
CA TYR A 278 6.26 -15.01 25.34
C TYR A 278 6.17 -16.11 26.41
N SER A 279 7.29 -16.73 26.78
CA SER A 279 7.32 -17.78 27.80
C SER A 279 6.84 -17.31 29.19
N GLU A 280 7.17 -16.08 29.57
CA GLU A 280 6.73 -15.46 30.83
C GLU A 280 5.21 -15.27 30.85
N TYR A 281 4.61 -14.80 29.75
CA TYR A 281 3.15 -14.65 29.61
C TYR A 281 2.40 -15.96 29.84
N LEU A 282 2.95 -17.08 29.36
CA LEU A 282 2.33 -18.40 29.50
C LEU A 282 2.53 -19.02 30.89
N GLY A 283 3.45 -18.49 31.71
CA GLY A 283 3.73 -19.03 33.06
C GLY A 283 4.11 -20.50 33.07
N GLY A 284 4.73 -21.00 31.99
CA GLY A 284 5.08 -22.42 31.82
C GLY A 284 3.92 -23.36 31.48
N LYS A 285 2.68 -22.85 31.32
CA LYS A 285 1.55 -23.67 30.84
C LYS A 285 1.72 -23.95 29.34
N SER A 286 1.65 -25.23 28.99
CA SER A 286 1.69 -25.70 27.60
C SER A 286 0.44 -26.45 27.16
N ASN A 287 -0.47 -26.76 28.08
CA ASN A 287 -1.73 -27.46 27.80
C ASN A 287 -2.90 -26.65 28.35
N PHE A 288 -3.97 -26.58 27.56
CA PHE A 288 -5.15 -25.76 27.85
C PHE A 288 -6.44 -26.57 27.66
N ALA A 289 -7.47 -26.21 28.42
CA ALA A 289 -8.78 -26.81 28.30
C ALA A 289 -9.52 -26.26 27.06
N PRO A 290 -10.43 -27.04 26.46
CA PRO A 290 -11.19 -26.56 25.30
C PRO A 290 -12.20 -25.48 25.70
N ALA A 291 -12.42 -24.52 24.79
CA ALA A 291 -13.46 -23.51 24.89
C ALA A 291 -14.13 -23.27 23.54
N LYS A 292 -15.41 -22.95 23.55
CA LYS A 292 -16.14 -22.49 22.37
C LYS A 292 -15.89 -21.01 22.20
N VAL A 293 -15.50 -20.61 21.00
CA VAL A 293 -15.22 -19.21 20.64
C VAL A 293 -16.18 -18.84 19.52
N ARG A 294 -16.88 -17.71 19.68
CA ARG A 294 -17.84 -17.22 18.68
C ARG A 294 -17.65 -15.72 18.49
N LEU A 295 -17.42 -15.30 17.24
CA LEU A 295 -17.47 -13.90 16.86
C LEU A 295 -18.91 -13.39 17.03
N THR A 296 -19.09 -12.34 17.82
CA THR A 296 -20.40 -11.72 18.07
C THR A 296 -20.59 -10.45 17.27
N SER A 297 -19.52 -9.69 17.04
CA SER A 297 -19.51 -8.46 16.26
C SER A 297 -18.17 -8.27 15.56
N TYR A 298 -18.21 -7.72 14.35
CA TYR A 298 -17.02 -7.38 13.57
C TYR A 298 -17.13 -5.98 12.98
N ASP A 299 -16.18 -5.13 13.36
CA ASP A 299 -15.81 -3.89 12.71
C ASP A 299 -14.28 -3.88 12.52
N PRO A 300 -13.74 -3.31 11.42
CA PRO A 300 -12.29 -3.27 11.20
C PRO A 300 -11.46 -2.67 12.34
N LYS A 301 -12.05 -1.87 13.23
CA LYS A 301 -11.39 -1.28 14.41
C LYS A 301 -11.91 -1.84 15.75
N HIS A 302 -12.95 -2.67 15.74
CA HIS A 302 -13.57 -3.18 16.97
C HIS A 302 -14.15 -4.59 16.73
N ILE A 303 -13.62 -5.58 17.44
CA ILE A 303 -13.98 -6.99 17.22
C ILE A 303 -14.34 -7.62 18.55
N THR A 304 -15.50 -8.27 18.63
CA THR A 304 -16.03 -8.85 19.87
C THR A 304 -16.24 -10.35 19.72
N TYR A 305 -15.79 -11.10 20.72
CA TYR A 305 -15.91 -12.55 20.81
C TYR A 305 -16.58 -12.95 22.12
N ALA A 306 -17.50 -13.91 22.05
CA ALA A 306 -18.00 -14.64 23.20
C ALA A 306 -17.24 -15.96 23.34
N ILE A 307 -16.73 -16.24 24.54
CA ILE A 307 -15.93 -17.42 24.85
C ILE A 307 -16.56 -18.14 26.03
N GLU A 308 -16.77 -19.45 25.90
CA GLU A 308 -17.35 -20.29 26.95
C GLU A 308 -16.62 -21.63 27.04
N GLY A 309 -16.07 -21.96 28.22
CA GLY A 309 -15.41 -23.24 28.44
C GLY A 309 -14.43 -23.26 29.61
N GLY A 310 -13.35 -24.03 29.45
CA GLY A 310 -12.30 -24.17 30.45
C GLY A 310 -11.23 -23.06 30.36
N ASP A 311 -10.21 -23.18 31.20
CA ASP A 311 -8.99 -22.35 31.17
C ASP A 311 -8.25 -22.58 29.85
N ALA A 312 -8.48 -21.69 28.88
CA ALA A 312 -8.22 -21.91 27.47
C ALA A 312 -7.18 -20.94 26.93
N PHE A 313 -6.42 -21.38 25.93
CA PHE A 313 -5.65 -20.48 25.08
C PHE A 313 -6.38 -20.33 23.75
N VAL A 314 -6.76 -19.10 23.42
CA VAL A 314 -7.56 -18.79 22.24
C VAL A 314 -6.71 -18.06 21.21
N VAL A 315 -6.72 -18.59 19.99
CA VAL A 315 -6.13 -17.95 18.81
C VAL A 315 -7.24 -17.24 18.04
N PHE A 316 -6.98 -16.01 17.61
CA PHE A 316 -7.90 -15.22 16.80
C PHE A 316 -7.35 -15.09 15.38
N SER A 317 -8.21 -15.22 14.37
CA SER A 317 -7.83 -15.08 12.95
C SER A 317 -7.64 -13.62 12.54
N GLU A 318 -6.96 -12.85 13.39
CA GLU A 318 -6.70 -11.43 13.23
C GLU A 318 -5.21 -11.15 13.37
N LEU A 319 -4.70 -10.24 12.55
CA LEU A 319 -3.28 -9.94 12.48
C LEU A 319 -2.82 -9.29 13.79
N PHE A 320 -1.75 -9.82 14.37
CA PHE A 320 -1.02 -9.19 15.45
C PHE A 320 -0.19 -8.03 14.89
N TYR A 321 -0.45 -6.83 15.39
CA TYR A 321 0.18 -5.60 14.91
C TYR A 321 0.51 -4.69 16.09
N GLU A 322 1.79 -4.50 16.35
CA GLU A 322 2.31 -3.60 17.39
C GLU A 322 2.34 -2.15 16.88
N GLY A 323 2.60 -1.92 15.59
CA GLY A 323 2.67 -0.57 15.03
C GLY A 323 3.68 0.31 15.77
N SER A 324 3.21 1.41 16.36
CA SER A 324 4.04 2.31 17.18
C SER A 324 4.04 2.00 18.68
N GLY A 325 3.40 0.89 19.09
CA GLY A 325 3.27 0.45 20.50
C GLY A 325 2.24 -0.67 20.67
N ASN A 326 1.17 -0.42 21.42
CA ASN A 326 0.00 -1.32 21.55
C ASN A 326 -1.19 -0.68 20.83
N ASP A 327 -1.09 -0.58 19.51
CA ASP A 327 -2.12 0.07 18.70
C ASP A 327 -3.43 -0.75 18.67
N TRP A 328 -3.33 -2.07 18.83
CA TRP A 328 -4.45 -2.95 19.19
C TRP A 328 -4.44 -3.24 20.68
N GLN A 329 -5.58 -3.05 21.33
CA GLN A 329 -5.80 -3.33 22.75
C GLN A 329 -6.81 -4.46 22.88
N ALA A 330 -6.64 -5.29 23.91
CA ALA A 330 -7.55 -6.38 24.22
C ALA A 330 -8.17 -6.15 25.60
N TYR A 331 -9.43 -6.51 25.73
CA TYR A 331 -10.18 -6.42 26.98
C TYR A 331 -10.87 -7.76 27.23
N LEU A 332 -10.79 -8.25 28.46
CA LEU A 332 -11.51 -9.43 28.94
C LEU A 332 -12.54 -8.97 29.97
N ASP A 333 -13.82 -9.11 29.65
CA ASP A 333 -14.94 -8.62 30.46
C ASP A 333 -14.83 -7.13 30.83
N GLY A 334 -14.27 -6.33 29.91
CA GLY A 334 -14.05 -4.89 30.08
C GLY A 334 -12.72 -4.50 30.74
N GLU A 335 -11.98 -5.46 31.30
CA GLU A 335 -10.67 -5.21 31.91
C GLU A 335 -9.54 -5.35 30.89
N PRO A 336 -8.58 -4.41 30.83
CA PRO A 336 -7.45 -4.50 29.90
C PRO A 336 -6.61 -5.76 30.13
N VAL A 337 -6.31 -6.49 29.06
CA VAL A 337 -5.47 -7.69 29.08
C VAL A 337 -4.40 -7.65 27.99
N GLU A 338 -3.27 -8.29 28.26
CA GLU A 338 -2.22 -8.50 27.27
C GLU A 338 -2.57 -9.68 26.36
N HIS A 339 -2.28 -9.53 25.07
CA HIS A 339 -2.38 -10.59 24.07
C HIS A 339 -1.03 -10.70 23.34
N ILE A 340 -0.71 -11.89 22.85
CA ILE A 340 0.60 -12.20 22.27
C ILE A 340 0.49 -12.57 20.79
N ARG A 341 1.63 -12.56 20.10
CA ARG A 341 1.74 -13.09 18.74
C ARG A 341 1.86 -14.61 18.78
N VAL A 342 1.08 -15.26 17.93
CA VAL A 342 1.11 -16.72 17.73
C VAL A 342 1.05 -17.05 16.25
N ASN A 343 1.51 -18.25 15.88
CA ASN A 343 1.51 -18.73 14.50
C ASN A 343 2.13 -17.71 13.53
N TYR A 344 3.24 -17.08 13.92
CA TYR A 344 3.96 -16.03 13.20
C TYR A 344 3.24 -14.70 12.99
N LEU A 345 1.90 -14.68 13.01
CA LEU A 345 1.09 -13.58 12.47
C LEU A 345 -0.16 -13.24 13.29
N LEU A 346 -0.73 -14.20 14.02
CA LEU A 346 -2.05 -14.08 14.64
C LEU A 346 -1.97 -13.64 16.09
N ARG A 347 -3.12 -13.24 16.66
CA ARG A 347 -3.25 -12.90 18.09
C ARG A 347 -3.61 -14.14 18.90
N GLY A 348 -3.03 -14.25 20.10
CA GLY A 348 -3.36 -15.26 21.10
C GLY A 348 -3.64 -14.64 22.47
N LEU A 349 -4.59 -15.20 23.22
CA LEU A 349 -4.98 -14.75 24.56
C LEU A 349 -5.30 -15.95 25.46
N THR A 350 -4.83 -15.92 26.70
CA THR A 350 -5.32 -16.83 27.75
C THR A 350 -6.65 -16.34 28.31
N VAL A 351 -7.65 -17.21 28.34
CA VAL A 351 -9.00 -16.92 28.85
C VAL A 351 -9.32 -17.91 29.97
N PRO A 352 -9.63 -17.43 31.19
CA PRO A 352 -9.95 -18.32 32.31
C PRO A 352 -11.23 -19.12 32.06
N ALA A 353 -11.44 -20.15 32.87
CA ALA A 353 -12.65 -20.98 32.79
C ALA A 353 -13.90 -20.16 33.13
N GLY A 354 -14.94 -20.29 32.32
CA GLY A 354 -16.19 -19.56 32.50
C GLY A 354 -16.80 -19.07 31.18
N LYS A 355 -17.65 -18.06 31.29
CA LYS A 355 -18.23 -17.30 30.18
C LYS A 355 -17.62 -15.92 30.18
N HIS A 356 -16.96 -15.57 29.10
CA HIS A 356 -16.20 -14.33 28.97
C HIS A 356 -16.48 -13.64 27.65
N GLU A 357 -16.38 -12.32 27.66
CA GLU A 357 -16.32 -11.48 26.47
C GLU A 357 -14.88 -11.01 26.24
N VAL A 358 -14.39 -11.18 25.01
CA VAL A 358 -13.12 -10.61 24.58
C VAL A 358 -13.37 -9.56 23.51
N VAL A 359 -12.85 -8.36 23.74
CA VAL A 359 -12.94 -7.22 22.82
C VAL A 359 -11.55 -6.83 22.36
N PHE A 360 -11.36 -6.71 21.05
CA PHE A 360 -10.19 -6.06 20.47
C PHE A 360 -10.57 -4.70 19.92
N GLU A 361 -9.81 -3.66 20.27
CA GLU A 361 -10.01 -2.30 19.79
C GLU A 361 -8.72 -1.73 19.18
N TYR A 362 -8.82 -1.13 18.00
CA TYR A 362 -7.72 -0.41 17.36
C TYR A 362 -7.73 1.07 17.74
N ALA A 363 -6.84 1.44 18.66
CA ALA A 363 -6.73 2.77 19.24
C ALA A 363 -5.27 3.30 19.25
N PRO A 364 -4.65 3.54 18.08
CA PRO A 364 -3.25 3.98 17.98
C PRO A 364 -3.03 5.38 18.56
N LYS A 365 -2.20 5.49 19.60
CA LYS A 365 -1.89 6.77 20.27
C LYS A 365 -1.26 7.80 19.32
N SER A 366 -0.46 7.34 18.37
CA SER A 366 0.22 8.17 17.37
C SER A 366 -0.78 8.88 16.45
N HIS A 367 -1.83 8.19 16.00
CA HIS A 367 -2.88 8.77 15.17
C HIS A 367 -3.62 9.91 15.90
N TYR A 368 -4.10 9.65 17.12
CA TYR A 368 -4.85 10.67 17.88
C TYR A 368 -3.99 11.87 18.27
N THR A 369 -2.71 11.64 18.59
CA THR A 369 -1.75 12.72 18.85
C THR A 369 -1.48 13.53 17.58
N GLY A 370 -1.19 12.85 16.47
CA GLY A 370 -0.95 13.47 15.17
C GLY A 370 -2.15 14.28 14.66
N GLN A 371 -3.36 13.78 14.87
CA GLN A 371 -4.59 14.49 14.53
C GLN A 371 -4.70 15.81 15.29
N LYS A 372 -4.43 15.82 16.61
CA LYS A 372 -4.44 17.05 17.42
C LYS A 372 -3.40 18.06 16.95
N ILE A 373 -2.19 17.59 16.64
CA ILE A 373 -1.10 18.43 16.10
C ILE A 373 -1.50 19.01 14.74
N ASN A 374 -2.09 18.19 13.87
CA ASN A 374 -2.55 18.63 12.55
C ASN A 374 -3.64 19.70 12.63
N TYR A 375 -4.60 19.55 13.55
CA TYR A 375 -5.61 20.58 13.80
C TYR A 375 -5.00 21.88 14.34
N ALA A 376 -4.06 21.79 15.27
CA ALA A 376 -3.36 22.96 15.78
C ALA A 376 -2.57 23.68 14.67
N GLY A 377 -1.82 22.93 13.85
CA GLY A 377 -1.08 23.47 12.71
C GLY A 377 -1.99 24.11 11.66
N SER A 378 -3.10 23.45 11.32
CA SER A 378 -4.11 24.00 10.40
C SER A 378 -4.71 25.29 10.94
N GLY A 379 -5.01 25.34 12.25
CA GLY A 379 -5.47 26.56 12.91
C GLY A 379 -4.46 27.71 12.84
N ILE A 380 -3.17 27.43 13.06
CA ILE A 380 -2.10 28.42 12.91
C ILE A 380 -2.02 28.94 11.48
N ILE A 381 -2.09 28.07 10.47
CA ILE A 381 -2.07 28.47 9.05
C ILE A 381 -3.26 29.39 8.74
N LEU A 382 -4.46 29.05 9.20
CA LEU A 382 -5.64 29.90 8.99
C LEU A 382 -5.49 31.26 9.68
N LEU A 383 -4.94 31.30 10.89
CA LEU A 383 -4.67 32.55 11.60
C LEU A 383 -3.62 33.40 10.87
N LEU A 384 -2.57 32.79 10.33
CA LEU A 384 -1.55 33.49 9.54
C LEU A 384 -2.13 34.03 8.23
N LEU A 385 -2.95 33.25 7.52
CA LEU A 385 -3.63 33.70 6.31
C LEU A 385 -4.59 34.86 6.60
N PHE A 386 -5.36 34.77 7.68
CA PHE A 386 -6.23 35.85 8.14
C PHE A 386 -5.40 37.10 8.48
N TRP A 387 -4.30 36.94 9.20
CA TRP A 387 -3.40 38.04 9.56
C TRP A 387 -2.75 38.69 8.34
N MET A 388 -2.29 37.89 7.36
CA MET A 388 -1.75 38.40 6.09
C MET A 388 -2.81 39.15 5.28
N GLY A 389 -4.02 38.61 5.19
CA GLY A 389 -5.14 39.28 4.52
C GLY A 389 -5.52 40.59 5.21
N TYR A 390 -5.60 40.59 6.55
CA TYR A 390 -5.83 41.79 7.34
C TYR A 390 -4.74 42.85 7.11
N LYS A 391 -3.47 42.44 7.16
CA LYS A 391 -2.32 43.32 6.94
C LYS A 391 -2.33 43.93 5.53
N GLN A 392 -2.65 43.13 4.50
CA GLN A 392 -2.74 43.62 3.13
C GLN A 392 -3.85 44.68 2.97
N ILE A 393 -4.99 44.50 3.63
CA ILE A 393 -6.11 45.47 3.60
C ILE A 393 -5.75 46.75 4.36
N THR A 394 -5.03 46.66 5.48
CA THR A 394 -4.66 47.84 6.27
C THR A 394 -3.51 48.63 5.64
N GLU A 395 -2.54 47.97 5.01
CA GLU A 395 -1.47 48.64 4.27
C GLU A 395 -2.00 49.29 2.98
N GLY A 396 -2.89 48.62 2.24
CA GLY A 396 -3.53 49.21 1.05
C GLY A 396 -4.54 50.34 1.31
N LYS A 397 -4.78 50.71 2.57
CA LYS A 397 -5.57 51.90 2.97
C LYS A 397 -4.69 53.10 3.34
N ASN A 398 -3.39 52.89 3.50
CA ASN A 398 -2.43 53.93 3.89
C ASN A 398 -1.55 54.42 2.72
N ASP A 399 -1.70 53.81 1.54
CA ASP A 399 -1.30 54.35 0.23
C ASP A 399 -2.54 54.91 -0.48
#